data_AF-A0AAX2ZIW8-F1
#
_entry.id   AF-A0AAX2ZIW8-F1
#
_cell.length_a   1.000
_cell.length_b   1.000
_cell.length_c   1.000
_cell.angle_alpha   90.00
_cell.angle_beta   90.00
_cell.angle_gamma   90.00
#
_symmetry.space_group_name_H-M   'P 1'
#
loop_
_entity.id
_entity.type
_entity.pdbx_description
1 polymer ?
#
loop_
_entity_poly.entity_id
_entity_poly.type
_entity_poly.pdbx_seq_one_letter_code
_entity_poly.pdbx_strand_id
1 'polypeptide(L)'
;MDKNNKCKLNDISNYLVEKLKAKEMTVEEFLSMNSNISAEELNNNSKIFKINDCNLIKSLLSENEKSELEITMDHLNKDLDHIDKSSYEYRISTGNLVVIILESEDGEYLSGFIMDGNGELLFNSLLELIGNDFEKSNNTLEYMIEELRRFKPYGTI
;
A
#
# COMPACT_ATOMS: atom_id res chain seq x y z
N MET A 1 24.86 14.62 -4.89
CA MET A 1 23.46 14.19 -5.03
C MET A 1 22.99 13.90 -3.62
N ASP A 2 22.18 14.79 -3.04
CA ASP A 2 21.85 14.74 -1.61
C ASP A 2 20.96 13.53 -1.29
N LYS A 3 21.54 12.58 -0.58
CA LYS A 3 20.96 11.32 -0.10
C LYS A 3 19.98 11.51 1.08
N ASN A 4 19.27 12.64 1.13
CA ASN A 4 18.52 13.07 2.31
C ASN A 4 17.06 13.47 2.04
N ASN A 5 16.45 13.00 0.94
CA ASN A 5 15.00 13.14 0.74
C ASN A 5 14.25 12.10 1.57
N LYS A 6 14.27 12.25 2.90
CA LYS A 6 13.38 11.49 3.77
C LYS A 6 11.97 12.06 3.65
N CYS A 7 11.02 11.27 3.14
CA CYS A 7 9.62 11.67 3.11
C CYS A 7 9.03 11.59 4.51
N LYS A 8 8.22 12.59 4.89
CA LYS A 8 7.54 12.58 6.18
C LYS A 8 6.41 11.56 6.17
N LEU A 9 6.29 10.81 7.26
CA LEU A 9 5.27 9.79 7.43
C LEU A 9 3.86 10.37 7.25
N ASN A 10 3.64 11.59 7.76
CA ASN A 10 2.35 12.29 7.65
C ASN A 10 1.99 12.70 6.22
N ASP A 11 2.95 13.09 5.40
CA ASP A 11 2.68 13.50 4.01
C ASP A 11 2.21 12.29 3.18
N ILE A 12 2.85 11.13 3.38
CA ILE A 12 2.45 9.87 2.76
C ILE A 12 1.09 9.41 3.28
N SER A 13 0.88 9.49 4.61
CA SER A 13 -0.40 9.15 5.22
C SER A 13 -1.55 9.97 4.59
N ASN A 14 -1.36 11.28 4.46
CA ASN A 14 -2.34 12.17 3.86
C ASN A 14 -2.60 11.81 2.39
N TYR A 15 -1.57 11.51 1.61
CA TYR A 15 -1.74 11.07 0.23
C TYR A 15 -2.55 9.79 0.12
N LEU A 16 -2.23 8.76 0.93
CA LEU A 16 -2.98 7.50 0.94
C LEU A 16 -4.47 7.75 1.24
N VAL A 17 -4.78 8.60 2.22
CA VAL A 17 -6.16 8.91 2.59
C VAL A 17 -6.87 9.77 1.53
N GLU A 18 -6.25 10.86 1.08
CA GLU A 18 -6.90 11.85 0.23
C GLU A 18 -7.03 11.39 -1.22
N LYS A 19 -5.95 10.81 -1.77
CA LYS A 19 -5.86 10.44 -3.18
C LYS A 19 -6.28 8.99 -3.40
N LEU A 20 -5.85 8.08 -2.52
CA LEU A 20 -6.13 6.65 -2.65
C LEU A 20 -7.29 6.18 -1.76
N LYS A 21 -8.00 7.10 -1.09
CA LYS A 21 -9.17 6.78 -0.24
C LYS A 21 -8.89 5.67 0.77
N ALA A 22 -7.62 5.52 1.15
CA ALA A 22 -7.20 4.53 2.12
C ALA A 22 -7.81 4.88 3.48
N LYS A 23 -8.15 3.85 4.24
CA LYS A 23 -8.64 4.00 5.61
C LYS A 23 -7.53 3.57 6.54
N GLU A 24 -7.13 4.48 7.43
CA GLU A 24 -6.26 4.11 8.55
C GLU A 24 -6.97 3.08 9.43
N MET A 25 -6.20 2.17 9.98
CA MET A 25 -6.68 1.11 10.87
C MET A 25 -5.71 0.93 12.03
N THR A 26 -6.27 0.52 13.16
CA THR A 26 -5.50 0.17 14.35
C THR A 26 -4.78 -1.17 14.17
N VAL A 27 -3.74 -1.38 14.96
CA VAL A 27 -3.04 -2.68 15.05
C VAL A 27 -4.03 -3.80 15.42
N GLU A 28 -4.93 -3.54 16.37
CA GLU A 28 -5.93 -4.51 16.81
C GLU A 28 -6.89 -4.91 15.68
N GLU A 29 -7.38 -3.94 14.91
CA GLU A 29 -8.18 -4.19 13.72
C GLU A 29 -7.41 -5.01 12.69
N PHE A 30 -6.12 -4.72 12.48
CA PHE A 30 -5.29 -5.46 11.52
C PHE A 30 -5.09 -6.91 11.93
N LEU A 31 -4.68 -7.15 13.17
CA LEU A 31 -4.45 -8.49 13.72
C LEU A 31 -5.73 -9.32 13.83
N SER A 32 -6.89 -8.67 13.97
CA SER A 32 -8.19 -9.36 13.93
C SER A 32 -8.55 -9.91 12.54
N MET A 33 -7.94 -9.34 11.48
CA MET A 33 -8.17 -9.73 10.10
C MET A 33 -7.06 -10.63 9.55
N ASN A 34 -5.80 -10.33 9.89
CA ASN A 34 -4.62 -11.05 9.42
C ASN A 34 -4.01 -11.84 10.58
N SER A 35 -4.11 -13.17 10.52
CA SER A 35 -3.52 -14.06 11.54
C SER A 35 -2.06 -14.42 11.29
N ASN A 36 -1.46 -13.95 10.19
CA ASN A 36 -0.13 -14.37 9.76
C ASN A 36 0.99 -13.44 10.25
N ILE A 37 0.64 -12.22 10.69
CA ILE A 37 1.58 -11.25 11.28
C ILE A 37 1.23 -11.09 12.76
N SER A 38 2.25 -11.09 13.62
CA SER A 38 2.10 -10.83 15.04
C SER A 38 2.30 -9.35 15.38
N ALA A 39 1.77 -8.92 16.54
CA ALA A 39 1.97 -7.55 17.03
C ALA A 39 3.46 -7.18 17.21
N GLU A 40 4.30 -8.17 17.53
CA GLU A 40 5.73 -8.01 17.79
C GLU A 40 6.52 -7.66 16.52
N GLU A 41 5.98 -7.99 15.35
CA GLU A 41 6.56 -7.67 14.04
C GLU A 41 6.21 -6.25 13.58
N LEU A 42 5.31 -5.55 14.28
CA LEU A 42 4.92 -4.19 13.95
C LEU A 42 5.74 -3.20 14.79
N ASN A 43 6.40 -2.25 14.13
CA ASN A 43 7.05 -1.14 14.83
C ASN A 43 6.00 -0.28 15.56
N ASN A 44 6.28 0.15 16.80
CA ASN A 44 5.38 1.01 17.60
C ASN A 44 4.96 2.31 16.91
N ASN A 45 5.78 2.82 15.99
CA ASN A 45 5.50 4.03 15.23
C ASN A 45 4.86 3.72 13.85
N SER A 46 4.39 2.50 13.63
CA SER A 46 3.78 2.11 12.37
C SER A 46 2.39 2.72 12.22
N LYS A 47 2.05 3.07 10.98
CA LYS A 47 0.68 3.41 10.59
C LYS A 47 0.17 2.42 9.57
N ILE A 48 -1.02 1.86 9.83
CA ILE A 48 -1.59 0.82 9.00
C ILE A 48 -2.77 1.40 8.22
N PHE A 49 -2.80 1.14 6.92
CA PHE A 49 -3.84 1.59 6.02
C PHE A 49 -4.40 0.41 5.23
N LYS A 50 -5.68 0.48 4.91
CA LYS A 50 -6.33 -0.43 3.96
C LYS A 50 -6.99 0.30 2.82
N ILE A 51 -6.90 -0.27 1.62
CA ILE A 51 -7.67 0.13 0.45
C ILE A 51 -8.55 -1.06 0.08
N ASN A 52 -9.85 -0.82 -0.06
CA ASN A 52 -10.86 -1.84 -0.35
C ASN A 52 -11.83 -1.41 -1.46
N ASP A 53 -11.46 -0.39 -2.23
CA ASP A 53 -12.14 -0.02 -3.47
C ASP A 53 -11.51 -0.79 -4.64
N CYS A 54 -12.22 -1.81 -5.14
CA CYS A 54 -11.74 -2.67 -6.22
C CYS A 54 -11.43 -1.90 -7.51
N ASN A 55 -12.15 -0.81 -7.82
CA ASN A 55 -11.89 -0.03 -9.02
C ASN A 55 -10.58 0.74 -8.90
N LEU A 56 -10.33 1.29 -7.71
CA LEU A 56 -9.06 1.94 -7.41
C LEU A 56 -7.92 0.92 -7.44
N ILE A 57 -8.06 -0.23 -6.78
CA ILE A 57 -7.03 -1.27 -6.79
C ILE A 57 -6.70 -1.68 -8.23
N LYS A 58 -7.72 -1.91 -9.07
CA LYS A 58 -7.53 -2.22 -10.50
C LYS A 58 -6.76 -1.15 -11.27
N SER A 59 -6.89 0.12 -10.89
CA SER A 59 -6.13 1.21 -11.50
C SER A 59 -4.66 1.27 -11.05
N LEU A 60 -4.32 0.60 -9.94
CA LEU A 60 -2.97 0.48 -9.40
C LEU A 60 -2.22 -0.75 -9.94
N LEU A 61 -2.91 -1.63 -10.67
CA LEU A 61 -2.32 -2.84 -11.23
C LEU A 61 -1.54 -2.55 -12.50
N SER A 62 -0.41 -3.22 -12.67
CA SER A 62 0.22 -3.36 -13.98
C SER A 62 -0.58 -4.29 -14.90
N GLU A 63 -0.25 -4.29 -16.20
CA GLU A 63 -0.88 -5.22 -17.14
C GLU A 63 -0.56 -6.69 -16.81
N ASN A 64 0.62 -6.96 -16.24
CA ASN A 64 1.00 -8.29 -15.80
C ASN A 64 0.16 -8.73 -14.59
N GLU A 65 0.04 -7.87 -13.57
CA GLU A 65 -0.78 -8.17 -12.38
C GLU A 65 -2.25 -8.39 -12.75
N LYS A 66 -2.79 -7.65 -13.73
CA LYS A 66 -4.16 -7.87 -14.22
C LYS A 66 -4.33 -9.29 -14.76
N SER A 67 -3.39 -9.75 -15.59
CA SER A 67 -3.41 -11.10 -16.15
C SER A 67 -3.29 -12.18 -15.05
N GLU A 68 -2.39 -11.98 -14.10
CA GLU A 68 -2.19 -12.92 -12.97
C GLU A 68 -3.42 -12.99 -12.05
N LEU A 69 -4.08 -11.85 -11.82
CA LEU A 69 -5.33 -11.78 -11.07
C LEU A 69 -6.46 -12.52 -11.78
N GLU A 70 -6.60 -12.35 -13.09
CA GLU A 70 -7.60 -13.09 -13.87
C GLU A 70 -7.38 -14.60 -13.77
N ILE A 71 -6.14 -15.07 -13.92
CA ILE A 71 -5.77 -16.49 -13.77
C ILE A 71 -6.09 -16.98 -12.35
N THR A 72 -5.78 -16.18 -11.33
CA THR A 72 -6.05 -16.52 -9.93
C THR A 72 -7.55 -16.64 -9.68
N MET A 73 -8.34 -15.67 -10.14
CA MET A 73 -9.80 -15.70 -10.03
C MET A 73 -10.41 -16.90 -10.75
N ASP A 74 -9.92 -17.24 -11.94
CA ASP A 74 -10.37 -18.39 -12.71
C ASP A 74 -10.11 -19.73 -12.01
N HIS A 75 -8.98 -19.86 -11.30
CA HIS A 75 -8.72 -21.03 -10.48
C HIS A 75 -9.64 -21.09 -9.26
N LEU A 76 -9.77 -19.99 -8.52
CA LEU A 76 -10.62 -19.93 -7.32
C LEU A 76 -12.10 -20.17 -7.65
N ASN A 77 -12.56 -19.73 -8.82
CA ASN A 77 -13.93 -19.97 -9.29
C ASN A 77 -14.21 -21.44 -9.68
N LYS A 78 -13.19 -22.28 -9.84
CA LYS A 78 -13.37 -23.72 -10.09
C LYS A 78 -13.51 -24.52 -8.79
N ASP A 79 -13.02 -24.00 -7.67
CA ASP A 79 -12.99 -24.64 -6.35
C ASP A 79 -14.04 -24.09 -5.36
N LEU A 80 -15.17 -23.59 -5.89
CA LEU A 80 -16.13 -22.68 -5.21
C LEU A 80 -16.70 -23.13 -3.85
N ASP A 81 -16.75 -24.43 -3.53
CA ASP A 81 -17.49 -24.92 -2.36
C ASP A 81 -16.72 -24.83 -1.03
N HIS A 82 -15.42 -24.55 -1.05
CA HIS A 82 -14.58 -24.60 0.16
C HIS A 82 -13.81 -23.31 0.47
N ILE A 83 -13.93 -22.28 -0.36
CA ILE A 83 -13.14 -21.05 -0.20
C ILE A 83 -13.93 -20.01 0.59
N ASP A 84 -13.38 -19.63 1.75
CA ASP A 84 -13.89 -18.47 2.48
C ASP A 84 -13.50 -17.17 1.77
N LYS A 85 -14.47 -16.61 1.02
CA LYS A 85 -14.30 -15.35 0.28
C LYS A 85 -14.17 -14.12 1.17
N SER A 86 -14.48 -14.24 2.46
CA SER A 86 -14.33 -13.15 3.43
C SER A 86 -12.94 -13.11 4.07
N SER A 87 -12.16 -14.18 3.92
CA SER A 87 -10.81 -14.30 4.46
C SER A 87 -9.87 -13.23 3.92
N TYR A 88 -8.86 -12.89 4.73
CA TYR A 88 -7.85 -11.90 4.38
C TYR A 88 -7.08 -12.32 3.12
N GLU A 89 -6.61 -13.56 3.09
CA GLU A 89 -5.82 -14.14 2.00
C GLU A 89 -6.60 -14.12 0.68
N TYR A 90 -7.90 -14.47 0.71
CA TYR A 90 -8.74 -14.39 -0.49
C TYR A 90 -8.84 -12.95 -0.99
N ARG A 91 -9.10 -11.99 -0.10
CA ARG A 91 -9.31 -10.60 -0.50
C ARG A 91 -8.04 -9.95 -1.04
N ILE A 92 -6.89 -10.24 -0.44
CA ILE A 92 -5.55 -9.83 -0.91
C ILE A 92 -5.28 -10.42 -2.31
N SER A 93 -5.39 -11.74 -2.45
CA SER A 93 -5.07 -12.46 -3.69
C SER A 93 -6.01 -12.17 -4.86
N THR A 94 -7.21 -11.66 -4.60
CA THR A 94 -8.22 -11.32 -5.62
C THR A 94 -8.30 -9.83 -5.94
N GLY A 95 -7.38 -9.02 -5.41
CA GLY A 95 -7.35 -7.57 -5.68
C GLY A 95 -8.55 -6.82 -5.06
N ASN A 96 -9.12 -7.36 -3.98
CA ASN A 96 -10.24 -6.76 -3.23
C ASN A 96 -9.78 -6.06 -1.94
N LEU A 97 -8.50 -6.20 -1.58
CA LEU A 97 -7.88 -5.56 -0.44
C LEU A 97 -6.41 -5.31 -0.76
N VAL A 98 -5.93 -4.13 -0.38
CA VAL A 98 -4.52 -3.81 -0.20
C VAL A 98 -4.34 -3.32 1.22
N VAL A 99 -3.32 -3.80 1.91
CA VAL A 99 -2.91 -3.29 3.23
C VAL A 99 -1.49 -2.75 3.14
N ILE A 100 -1.27 -1.60 3.76
CA ILE A 100 0.00 -0.88 3.74
C ILE A 100 0.36 -0.57 5.20
N ILE A 101 1.53 -1.00 5.63
CA ILE A 101 2.10 -0.66 6.93
C ILE A 101 3.27 0.27 6.65
N LEU A 102 3.13 1.55 7.00
CA LEU A 102 4.23 2.51 6.92
C LEU A 102 4.99 2.47 8.24
N GLU A 103 6.31 2.29 8.18
CA GLU A 103 7.17 2.18 9.35
C GLU A 103 8.06 3.41 9.51
N SER A 104 8.34 3.76 10.77
CA SER A 104 9.21 4.88 11.11
C SER A 104 10.07 4.56 12.34
N GLU A 105 11.38 4.71 12.24
CA GLU A 105 12.29 4.57 13.38
C GLU A 105 12.16 5.75 14.37
N ASP A 106 11.94 6.97 13.86
CA ASP A 106 11.92 8.22 14.63
C ASP A 106 10.51 8.79 14.87
N GLY A 107 9.48 8.19 14.26
CA GLY A 107 8.09 8.63 14.30
C GLY A 107 7.75 9.81 13.38
N GLU A 108 8.72 10.38 12.68
CA GLU A 108 8.54 11.55 11.81
C GLU A 108 8.73 11.21 10.33
N TYR A 109 9.76 10.42 10.01
CA TYR A 109 10.16 10.10 8.65
C TYR A 109 9.94 8.62 8.33
N LEU A 110 9.56 8.32 7.09
CA LEU A 110 9.43 6.95 6.61
C LEU A 110 10.81 6.26 6.65
N SER A 111 10.88 5.10 7.30
CA SER A 111 12.07 4.23 7.31
C SER A 111 11.86 2.95 6.50
N GLY A 112 10.62 2.49 6.40
CA GLY A 112 10.25 1.22 5.76
C GLY A 112 8.76 1.19 5.43
N PHE A 113 8.35 0.22 4.62
CA PHE A 113 6.95 -0.15 4.52
C PHE A 113 6.80 -1.64 4.21
N ILE A 114 5.65 -2.18 4.58
CA ILE A 114 5.16 -3.49 4.16
C ILE A 114 3.87 -3.26 3.38
N MET A 115 3.68 -4.00 2.29
CA MET A 115 2.46 -3.96 1.50
C MET A 115 1.99 -5.38 1.18
N ASP A 116 0.76 -5.68 1.58
CA ASP A 116 0.04 -6.89 1.19
C ASP A 116 -1.00 -6.52 0.13
N GLY A 117 -1.11 -7.35 -0.90
CA GLY A 117 -2.08 -7.19 -1.98
C GLY A 117 -1.45 -6.70 -3.28
N ASN A 118 -2.24 -6.81 -4.35
CA ASN A 118 -1.82 -6.44 -5.70
C ASN A 118 -1.90 -4.92 -5.88
N GLY A 119 -0.95 -4.34 -6.63
CA GLY A 119 -0.88 -2.89 -6.84
C GLY A 119 0.55 -2.42 -7.08
N GLU A 120 1.23 -3.01 -8.06
CA GLU A 120 2.63 -2.75 -8.41
C GLU A 120 2.93 -1.25 -8.59
N LEU A 121 2.00 -0.48 -9.18
CA LEU A 121 2.21 0.96 -9.35
C LEU A 121 2.32 1.69 -8.00
N LEU A 122 1.53 1.29 -7.01
CA LEU A 122 1.60 1.85 -5.67
C LEU A 122 2.85 1.37 -4.94
N PHE A 123 3.17 0.08 -5.04
CA PHE A 123 4.38 -0.49 -4.45
C PHE A 123 5.65 0.24 -4.93
N ASN A 124 5.76 0.41 -6.25
CA ASN A 124 6.86 1.15 -6.87
C ASN A 124 6.89 2.61 -6.42
N SER A 125 5.72 3.27 -6.33
CA SER A 125 5.63 4.65 -5.82
C SER A 125 6.16 4.74 -4.38
N LEU A 126 5.80 3.80 -3.50
CA LEU A 126 6.26 3.78 -2.11
C LEU A 126 7.77 3.48 -2.00
N LEU A 127 8.29 2.59 -2.85
CA LEU A 127 9.73 2.30 -2.93
C LEU A 127 10.57 3.54 -3.27
N GLU A 128 10.12 4.33 -4.24
CA GLU A 128 10.81 5.56 -4.65
C GLU A 128 10.90 6.59 -3.50
N LEU A 129 9.96 6.57 -2.55
CA LEU A 129 9.95 7.47 -1.38
C LEU A 129 10.98 7.08 -0.32
N ILE A 130 11.41 5.81 -0.27
CA ILE A 130 12.48 5.31 0.61
C ILE A 130 13.86 5.53 -0.03
N GLY A 131 13.93 5.84 -1.32
CA GLY A 131 15.16 6.18 -2.02
C GLY A 131 15.95 4.96 -2.51
N ASN A 132 15.28 3.83 -2.76
CA ASN A 132 15.87 2.74 -3.51
C ASN A 132 15.88 3.08 -5.00
N ASP A 133 17.07 3.09 -5.62
CA ASP A 133 17.26 3.28 -7.07
C ASP A 133 16.65 2.07 -7.82
N PHE A 134 15.37 2.16 -8.18
CA PHE A 134 14.77 1.30 -9.20
C PHE A 134 14.82 2.03 -10.55
N GLU A 135 15.39 1.39 -11.57
CA GLU A 135 15.39 1.92 -12.93
C GLU A 135 13.93 2.02 -13.44
N LYS A 136 13.53 3.27 -13.71
CA LYS A 136 12.19 3.71 -14.14
C LYS A 136 11.64 2.95 -15.34
N SER A 137 10.36 2.62 -15.27
CA SER A 137 9.49 2.56 -16.45
C SER A 137 8.31 3.54 -16.29
N ASN A 138 7.80 4.04 -17.42
CA ASN A 138 7.41 5.43 -17.62
C ASN A 138 6.05 5.92 -17.05
N ASN A 139 6.07 7.23 -16.73
CA ASN A 139 5.02 8.27 -16.86
C ASN A 139 3.87 8.38 -15.85
N THR A 140 3.52 7.39 -15.03
CA THR A 140 2.51 7.59 -13.97
C THR A 140 3.15 7.86 -12.61
N LEU A 141 4.29 7.23 -12.36
CA LEU A 141 5.07 7.29 -11.11
C LEU A 141 5.60 8.70 -10.83
N GLU A 142 6.16 9.38 -11.84
CA GLU A 142 6.71 10.73 -11.67
C GLU A 142 5.65 11.75 -11.26
N TYR A 143 4.41 11.63 -11.74
CA TYR A 143 3.31 12.52 -11.37
C TYR A 143 2.86 12.31 -9.92
N MET A 144 2.81 11.05 -9.46
CA MET A 144 2.47 10.73 -8.07
C MET A 144 3.56 11.21 -7.10
N ILE A 145 4.83 11.02 -7.45
CA ILE A 145 5.97 11.55 -6.68
C ILE A 145 5.97 13.08 -6.69
N GLU A 146 5.71 13.72 -7.83
CA GLU A 146 5.61 15.18 -7.90
C GLU A 146 4.48 15.72 -7.04
N GLU A 147 3.29 15.11 -7.04
CA GLU A 147 2.17 15.50 -6.18
C GLU A 147 2.53 15.35 -4.69
N LEU A 148 3.20 14.26 -4.31
CA LEU A 148 3.72 14.05 -2.95
C LEU A 148 4.75 15.11 -2.55
N ARG A 149 5.69 15.45 -3.44
CA ARG A 149 6.68 16.52 -3.22
C ARG A 149 6.05 17.92 -3.18
N ARG A 150 4.93 18.11 -3.88
CA ARG A 150 4.16 19.37 -3.91
C ARG A 150 3.20 19.50 -2.75
N PHE A 151 2.94 18.42 -2.00
CA PHE A 151 2.15 18.46 -0.79
C PHE A 151 2.86 19.33 0.25
N LYS A 152 2.48 20.60 0.30
CA LYS A 152 2.81 21.49 1.42
C LYS A 152 1.65 21.35 2.40
N PRO A 153 1.88 20.92 3.65
CA PRO A 153 0.82 20.92 4.64
C PRO A 153 0.22 22.32 4.71
N TYR A 154 -1.07 22.46 4.44
CA TYR A 154 -1.78 23.71 4.58
C TYR A 154 -1.80 24.07 6.07
N GLY A 155 -0.98 25.06 6.46
CA GLY A 155 -1.03 25.66 7.78
C GLY A 155 0.33 26.08 8.33
N THR A 156 0.87 27.19 7.84
CA THR A 156 1.59 28.12 8.72
C THR A 156 0.57 29.16 9.17
N ILE A 157 0.21 29.15 10.45
CA ILE A 157 -0.18 30.35 11.20
C ILE A 157 0.61 30.30 12.50
#